data_AF-A0AAU7VZH0-F1
#
_entry.id   AF-A0AAU7VZH0-F1
#
_cell.length_a   1.000
_cell.length_b   1.000
_cell.length_c   1.000
_cell.angle_alpha   90.00
_cell.angle_beta   90.00
_cell.angle_gamma   90.00
#
_symmetry.space_group_name_H-M   'P 1'
#
loop_
_entity.id
_entity.type
_entity.pdbx_description
1 polymer ?
#
loop_
_entity_poly.entity_id
_entity_poly.type
_entity_poly.pdbx_seq_one_letter_code
_entity_poly.pdbx_strand_id
1 'polypeptide(L)'
;MSKTVKYQKARIRTVSASGGVEWIAVLPKDITDTPTKGDLLCVGCPALMKHTSSFTRRTGTEVPAYLSLYPHAEHAPDCTLNIETLHKALQNTAPDTIAIEDKILYLHLPDEERLANRQSTRRRLDHRGSQDRWTATLNSAAAIARFLTQYDDPGDLLNRIMIRYRDHRGGISVMFWADFCFPARSPHALKHLRRLQRDGDKTPPVAVIFPAKEPTLTNTVRTMRVDTFTRPLPEKPDHKLFLSISEPLNPDRNHLTHLTAGTVLALGHATYFDWSAKPVTELCITIDHRWQLAAL
;
A
#
# COMPACT_ATOMS: atom_id res chain seq x y z
N MET A 1 4.63 -11.98 20.26
CA MET A 1 4.80 -10.60 20.77
C MET A 1 4.13 -9.67 19.77
N SER A 2 3.09 -8.95 20.21
CA SER A 2 2.44 -7.88 19.43
C SER A 2 3.51 -6.84 19.03
N LYS A 3 3.61 -6.52 17.74
CA LYS A 3 4.55 -5.49 17.27
C LYS A 3 3.93 -4.12 17.50
N THR A 4 4.58 -3.31 18.31
CA THR A 4 4.19 -1.92 18.56
C THR A 4 4.14 -1.13 17.25
N VAL A 5 3.00 -0.50 16.98
CA VAL A 5 2.81 0.42 15.86
C VAL A 5 3.67 1.68 16.10
N LYS A 6 4.46 2.06 15.09
CA LYS A 6 5.30 3.26 15.11
C LYS A 6 4.77 4.31 14.16
N TYR A 7 4.75 5.55 14.64
CA TYR A 7 4.16 6.69 13.92
C TYR A 7 5.24 7.61 13.38
N GLN A 8 4.98 8.24 12.23
CA GLN A 8 5.93 9.19 11.64
C GLN A 8 5.96 10.52 12.38
N LYS A 9 4.82 10.97 12.91
CA LYS A 9 4.64 12.31 13.49
C LYS A 9 3.76 12.26 14.73
N ALA A 10 3.97 13.23 15.60
CA ALA A 10 3.13 13.55 16.75
C ALA A 10 2.93 15.07 16.84
N ARG A 11 2.02 15.53 17.70
CA ARG A 11 1.95 16.92 18.15
C ARG A 11 2.65 17.02 19.50
N ILE A 12 3.64 17.89 19.61
CA ILE A 12 4.28 18.23 20.89
C ILE A 12 3.75 19.57 21.38
N ARG A 13 3.57 19.68 22.69
CA ARG A 13 3.22 20.93 23.34
C ARG A 13 4.45 21.82 23.44
N THR A 14 4.32 23.06 23.00
CA THR A 14 5.32 24.11 23.17
C THR A 14 4.72 25.32 23.84
N VAL A 15 5.54 26.09 24.55
CA VAL A 15 5.15 27.39 25.09
C VAL A 15 5.83 28.46 24.25
N SER A 16 5.04 29.30 23.59
CA SER A 16 5.55 30.40 22.77
C SER A 16 6.18 31.49 23.65
N ALA A 17 6.95 32.38 23.02
CA ALA A 17 7.61 33.49 23.73
C ALA A 17 6.62 34.44 24.44
N SER A 18 5.34 34.46 24.01
CA SER A 18 4.26 35.20 24.65
C SER A 18 3.57 34.45 25.80
N GLY A 19 4.03 33.24 26.14
CA GLY A 19 3.43 32.38 27.17
C GLY A 19 2.22 31.57 26.69
N GLY A 20 1.89 31.63 25.39
CA GLY A 20 0.81 30.85 24.79
C GLY A 20 1.18 29.37 24.63
N VAL A 21 0.22 28.47 24.83
CA VAL A 21 0.42 27.05 24.55
C VAL A 21 0.10 26.77 23.10
N GLU A 22 1.06 26.18 22.39
CA GLU A 22 0.93 25.77 21.00
C GLU A 22 1.21 24.27 20.84
N TRP A 23 0.65 23.67 19.80
CA TRP A 23 0.86 22.27 19.45
C TRP A 23 1.45 22.19 18.04
N ILE A 24 2.71 21.78 17.95
CA ILE A 24 3.42 21.70 16.67
C ILE A 24 3.67 20.25 16.27
N ALA A 25 3.63 19.97 14.97
CA ALA A 25 3.94 18.63 14.46
C ALA A 25 5.45 18.36 14.52
N VAL A 26 5.85 17.20 15.03
CA VAL A 26 7.25 16.80 15.20
C VAL A 26 7.51 15.39 14.71
N LEU A 27 8.72 15.16 14.19
CA LEU A 27 9.25 13.83 13.89
C LEU A 27 9.99 13.27 15.11
N PRO A 28 10.09 11.92 15.28
CA PRO A 28 10.80 11.34 16.42
C PRO A 28 12.23 11.85 16.56
N LYS A 29 12.95 12.01 15.45
CA LYS A 29 14.34 12.49 15.43
C LYS A 29 14.52 13.95 15.87
N ASP A 30 13.46 14.75 15.85
CA ASP A 30 13.52 16.17 16.20
C ASP A 30 13.24 16.40 17.70
N ILE A 31 12.90 15.33 18.44
CA ILE A 31 12.65 15.37 19.89
C ILE A 31 13.97 15.10 20.63
N THR A 32 14.58 16.16 21.15
CA THR A 32 15.85 16.09 21.90
C THR A 32 15.65 15.55 23.31
N ASP A 33 14.63 16.06 24.00
CA ASP A 33 14.34 15.72 25.39
C ASP A 33 13.08 14.87 25.48
N THR A 34 13.03 13.95 26.44
CA THR A 34 11.85 13.11 26.65
C THR A 34 10.68 14.00 27.10
N PRO A 35 9.58 14.10 26.31
CA PRO A 35 8.47 14.97 26.67
C PRO A 35 7.78 14.46 27.94
N THR A 36 7.29 15.39 28.77
CA THR A 36 6.45 15.04 29.91
C THR A 36 5.22 14.28 29.43
N LYS A 37 4.71 13.36 30.26
CA LYS A 37 3.45 12.68 29.96
C LYS A 37 2.33 13.72 29.78
N GLY A 38 1.68 13.68 28.62
CA GLY A 38 0.62 14.65 28.26
C GLY A 38 1.09 15.72 27.28
N ASP A 39 2.39 15.94 27.11
CA ASP A 39 2.94 16.95 26.19
C ASP A 39 3.19 16.39 24.78
N LEU A 40 2.86 15.11 24.54
CA LEU A 40 2.99 14.46 23.24
C LEU A 40 1.71 13.70 22.88
N LEU A 41 1.06 14.11 21.80
CA LEU A 41 -0.24 13.61 21.36
C LEU A 41 -0.21 13.15 19.90
N CYS A 42 -1.20 12.34 19.52
CA CYS A 42 -1.49 12.03 18.12
C CYS A 42 -1.71 13.30 17.30
N VAL A 43 -1.29 13.30 16.03
CA VAL A 43 -1.52 14.42 15.09
C VAL A 43 -3.00 14.65 14.80
N GLY A 44 -3.81 13.60 14.82
CA GLY A 44 -5.23 13.67 14.47
C GLY A 44 -6.20 13.58 15.65
N CYS A 45 -5.75 13.34 16.88
CA CYS A 45 -6.64 13.27 18.05
C CYS A 45 -5.90 13.50 19.38
N PRO A 46 -6.61 13.60 20.52
CA PRO A 46 -6.01 13.74 21.85
C PRO A 46 -5.33 12.48 22.42
N ALA A 47 -5.15 11.41 21.65
CA ALA A 47 -4.52 10.18 22.15
C ALA A 47 -3.06 10.42 22.57
N LEU A 48 -2.72 9.95 23.76
CA LEU A 48 -1.38 10.11 24.35
C LEU A 48 -0.34 9.27 23.59
N MET A 49 0.79 9.90 23.25
CA MET A 49 1.91 9.25 22.59
C MET A 49 3.16 9.25 23.47
N LYS A 50 4.00 8.24 23.24
CA LYS A 50 5.31 8.07 23.87
C LYS A 50 6.41 8.19 22.82
N HIS A 51 7.45 8.95 23.15
CA HIS A 51 8.72 8.97 22.44
C HIS A 51 9.67 7.93 23.04
N THR A 52 10.37 7.19 22.17
CA THR A 52 11.49 6.33 22.55
C THR A 52 12.72 6.82 21.80
N SER A 53 13.73 7.31 22.53
CA SER A 53 15.01 7.72 21.96
C SER A 53 15.72 6.56 21.25
N SER A 54 16.65 6.88 20.36
CA SER A 54 17.46 5.85 19.70
C SER A 54 18.25 5.04 20.74
N PHE A 55 18.43 3.75 20.47
CA PHE A 55 19.21 2.86 21.33
C PHE A 55 19.77 1.68 20.54
N THR A 56 20.84 1.09 21.06
CA THR A 56 21.44 -0.13 20.50
C THR A 56 20.94 -1.34 21.27
N ARG A 57 20.41 -2.35 20.57
CA ARG A 57 20.05 -3.63 21.18
C ARG A 57 21.29 -4.37 21.64
N ARG A 58 21.13 -5.32 22.57
CA ARG A 58 22.21 -6.24 22.99
C ARG A 58 22.88 -6.99 21.83
N THR A 59 22.17 -7.17 20.72
CA THR A 59 22.66 -7.78 19.47
C THR A 59 23.51 -6.85 18.60
N GLY A 60 23.76 -5.61 19.04
CA GLY A 60 24.49 -4.59 18.27
C GLY A 60 23.65 -3.86 17.21
N THR A 61 22.37 -4.21 17.06
CA THR A 61 21.47 -3.54 16.10
C THR A 61 21.03 -2.18 16.64
N GLU A 62 21.31 -1.12 15.90
CA GLU A 62 20.81 0.23 16.19
C GLU A 62 19.31 0.32 15.88
N VAL A 63 18.55 0.87 16.82
CA VAL A 63 17.13 1.16 16.67
C VAL A 63 16.98 2.68 16.65
N PRO A 64 16.48 3.27 15.55
CA PRO A 64 16.24 4.70 15.48
C PRO A 64 15.16 5.12 16.47
N ALA A 65 15.16 6.41 16.84
CA ALA A 65 14.10 6.97 17.68
C ALA A 65 12.72 6.79 17.02
N TYR A 66 11.69 6.50 17.81
CA TYR A 66 10.35 6.27 17.29
C TYR A 66 9.24 6.75 18.23
N LEU A 67 8.07 6.96 17.63
CA LEU A 67 6.84 7.35 18.32
C LEU A 67 5.88 6.16 18.39
N SER A 68 5.20 5.99 19.52
CA SER A 68 4.18 4.95 19.72
C SER A 68 3.04 5.51 20.58
N LEU A 69 1.87 4.86 20.58
CA LEU A 69 0.85 5.15 21.59
C LEU A 69 1.32 4.68 22.96
N TYR A 70 0.85 5.34 24.03
CA TYR A 70 1.00 4.77 25.37
C TYR A 70 0.32 3.39 25.45
N PRO A 71 0.79 2.47 26.32
CA PRO A 71 0.12 1.20 26.53
C PRO A 71 -1.37 1.40 26.84
N HIS A 72 -2.23 0.62 26.16
CA HIS A 72 -3.70 0.69 26.26
C HIS A 72 -4.36 1.99 25.78
N ALA A 73 -3.59 2.96 25.25
CA ALA A 73 -4.17 4.10 24.58
C ALA A 73 -4.69 3.69 23.19
N GLU A 74 -5.87 4.18 22.84
CA GLU A 74 -6.48 4.03 21.52
C GLU A 74 -6.69 5.40 20.90
N HIS A 75 -6.78 5.44 19.56
CA HIS A 75 -7.16 6.66 18.86
C HIS A 75 -8.63 6.98 19.12
N ALA A 76 -8.97 8.27 19.09
CA ALA A 76 -10.36 8.69 19.13
C ALA A 76 -11.16 8.10 17.94
N PRO A 77 -12.49 7.92 18.06
CA PRO A 77 -13.32 7.30 17.02
C PRO A 77 -13.38 8.06 15.69
N ASP A 78 -12.97 9.33 15.68
CA ASP A 78 -12.94 10.24 14.54
C ASP A 78 -11.52 10.51 14.03
N CYS A 79 -10.50 9.91 14.65
CA CYS A 79 -9.11 10.16 14.28
C CYS A 79 -8.79 9.60 12.89
N THR A 80 -8.08 10.37 12.07
CA THR A 80 -7.60 9.93 10.74
C THR A 80 -6.60 8.77 10.79
N LEU A 81 -5.98 8.52 11.96
CA LEU A 81 -5.07 7.38 12.21
C LEU A 81 -5.78 6.17 12.84
N ASN A 82 -7.11 6.19 12.89
CA ASN A 82 -7.92 5.07 13.34
C ASN A 82 -8.43 4.27 12.12
N ILE A 83 -8.20 2.96 12.13
CA ILE A 83 -8.64 2.06 11.05
C ILE A 83 -10.17 2.00 10.92
N GLU A 84 -10.92 2.22 11.99
CA GLU A 84 -12.38 2.26 11.95
C GLU A 84 -12.88 3.55 11.27
N THR A 85 -12.18 4.67 11.45
CA THR A 85 -12.44 5.91 10.71
C THR A 85 -12.18 5.72 9.23
N LEU A 86 -11.06 5.08 8.88
CA LEU A 86 -10.75 4.70 7.50
C LEU A 86 -11.87 3.83 6.90
N HIS A 87 -12.28 2.78 7.62
CA HIS A 87 -13.36 1.91 7.19
C HIS A 87 -14.64 2.69 6.90
N LYS A 88 -15.12 3.53 7.84
CA LYS A 88 -16.33 4.34 7.65
C LYS A 88 -16.23 5.24 6.42
N ALA A 89 -15.09 5.89 6.20
CA ALA A 89 -14.86 6.74 5.03
C ALA A 89 -14.94 5.96 3.72
N LEU A 90 -14.33 4.77 3.68
CA LEU A 90 -14.34 3.90 2.51
C LEU A 90 -15.72 3.29 2.27
N GLN A 91 -16.41 2.86 3.32
CA GLN A 91 -17.74 2.26 3.25
C GLN A 91 -18.78 3.26 2.70
N ASN A 92 -18.67 4.54 3.06
CA ASN A 92 -19.53 5.59 2.50
C ASN A 92 -19.33 5.82 1.00
N THR A 93 -18.12 5.52 0.48
CA THR A 93 -17.75 5.79 -0.91
C THR A 93 -17.93 4.56 -1.80
N ALA A 94 -17.62 3.37 -1.27
CA ALA A 94 -17.61 2.10 -1.99
C ALA A 94 -18.01 0.95 -1.03
N PRO A 95 -19.30 0.86 -0.65
CA PRO A 95 -19.77 -0.06 0.40
C PRO A 95 -19.50 -1.54 0.07
N ASP A 96 -19.58 -1.92 -1.21
CA ASP A 96 -19.41 -3.31 -1.67
C ASP A 96 -17.92 -3.73 -1.78
N THR A 97 -16.99 -2.78 -1.60
CA THR A 97 -15.55 -3.00 -1.81
C THR A 97 -14.81 -3.22 -0.49
N ILE A 98 -15.40 -2.87 0.65
CA ILE A 98 -14.74 -2.88 1.95
C ILE A 98 -15.66 -3.45 3.03
N ALA A 99 -15.09 -4.22 3.96
CA ALA A 99 -15.80 -4.67 5.15
C ALA A 99 -14.88 -4.60 6.37
N ILE A 100 -15.45 -4.56 7.57
CA ILE A 100 -14.71 -4.74 8.82
C ILE A 100 -15.36 -5.83 9.66
N GLU A 101 -14.58 -6.84 10.05
CA GLU A 101 -15.02 -7.96 10.88
C GLU A 101 -13.95 -8.20 11.94
N ASP A 102 -14.33 -8.33 13.21
CA ASP A 102 -13.40 -8.54 14.32
C ASP A 102 -12.19 -7.58 14.33
N LYS A 103 -12.44 -6.31 13.97
CA LYS A 103 -11.43 -5.23 13.85
C LYS A 103 -10.39 -5.45 12.74
N ILE A 104 -10.64 -6.36 11.81
CA ILE A 104 -9.88 -6.63 10.58
C ILE A 104 -10.61 -5.98 9.41
N LEU A 105 -9.92 -5.11 8.69
CA LEU A 105 -10.39 -4.47 7.47
C LEU A 105 -10.15 -5.40 6.27
N TYR A 106 -11.21 -5.73 5.55
CA TYR A 106 -11.16 -6.51 4.31
C TYR A 106 -11.37 -5.59 3.11
N LEU A 107 -10.45 -5.65 2.15
CA LEU A 107 -10.68 -5.17 0.78
C LEU A 107 -11.14 -6.34 -0.08
N HIS A 108 -12.25 -6.15 -0.79
CA HIS A 108 -12.83 -7.11 -1.71
C HIS A 108 -12.37 -6.80 -3.13
N LEU A 109 -11.73 -7.78 -3.78
CA LEU A 109 -11.49 -7.73 -5.22
C LEU A 109 -12.80 -8.04 -5.98
N PRO A 110 -13.00 -7.45 -7.18
CA PRO A 110 -14.15 -7.76 -8.02
C PRO A 110 -14.27 -9.26 -8.33
N ASP A 111 -15.51 -9.70 -8.59
CA ASP A 111 -15.96 -11.09 -8.79
C ASP A 111 -16.28 -11.91 -7.53
N GLU A 112 -16.04 -11.38 -6.33
CA GLU A 112 -16.39 -12.04 -5.06
C GLU A 112 -17.90 -12.20 -4.84
N GLU A 113 -18.69 -11.14 -5.00
CA GLU A 113 -20.09 -11.08 -4.55
C GLU A 113 -21.10 -11.79 -5.47
N ARG A 114 -20.74 -12.08 -6.71
CA ARG A 114 -21.73 -12.47 -7.73
C ARG A 114 -22.19 -13.93 -7.66
N LEU A 115 -21.40 -14.85 -7.10
CA LEU A 115 -21.78 -16.26 -7.05
C LEU A 115 -22.55 -16.63 -5.77
N ALA A 116 -22.45 -15.84 -4.70
CA ALA A 116 -23.34 -16.01 -3.55
C ALA A 116 -24.79 -15.64 -3.89
N ASN A 117 -24.99 -14.66 -4.79
CA ASN A 117 -26.31 -14.13 -5.15
C ASN A 117 -26.81 -14.51 -6.57
N ARG A 118 -26.15 -15.43 -7.29
CA ARG A 118 -26.61 -15.87 -8.63
C ARG A 118 -26.61 -17.39 -8.80
N GLN A 119 -27.59 -18.04 -8.18
CA GLN A 119 -28.46 -18.94 -8.96
C GLN A 119 -29.30 -18.09 -9.92
N SER A 120 -28.73 -17.56 -11.01
CA SER A 120 -29.54 -16.92 -12.05
C SER A 120 -28.82 -16.82 -13.38
N THR A 121 -29.42 -17.48 -14.35
CA THR A 121 -29.17 -17.44 -15.79
C THR A 121 -29.21 -16.04 -16.36
N ARG A 122 -28.06 -15.50 -16.81
CA ARG A 122 -27.81 -14.89 -18.14
C ARG A 122 -26.51 -14.08 -18.13
N ARG A 123 -25.63 -14.43 -19.08
CA ARG A 123 -24.37 -13.76 -19.40
C ARG A 123 -24.63 -12.62 -20.40
N ARG A 124 -23.74 -11.61 -20.35
CA ARG A 124 -23.51 -10.48 -21.29
C ARG A 124 -24.36 -9.23 -21.09
N LEU A 125 -23.92 -8.37 -20.14
CA LEU A 125 -24.08 -6.90 -20.15
C LEU A 125 -23.13 -6.17 -19.16
N ASP A 126 -22.14 -6.86 -18.58
CA ASP A 126 -21.50 -6.45 -17.31
C ASP A 126 -20.14 -5.71 -17.44
N HIS A 127 -19.65 -5.39 -18.65
CA HIS A 127 -18.32 -4.79 -18.80
C HIS A 127 -18.17 -3.40 -18.17
N ARG A 128 -19.22 -2.56 -18.23
CA ARG A 128 -19.19 -1.22 -17.61
C ARG A 128 -19.15 -1.33 -16.08
N GLY A 129 -20.03 -2.16 -15.50
CA GLY A 129 -20.06 -2.42 -14.06
C GLY A 129 -18.79 -3.10 -13.52
N SER A 130 -18.06 -3.86 -14.35
CA SER A 130 -16.77 -4.42 -13.95
C SER A 130 -15.67 -3.37 -13.85
N GLN A 131 -15.58 -2.43 -14.80
CA GLN A 131 -14.60 -1.34 -14.74
C GLN A 131 -14.86 -0.40 -13.55
N ASP A 132 -16.12 -0.11 -13.26
CA ASP A 132 -16.50 0.74 -12.12
C ASP A 132 -16.09 0.09 -10.78
N ARG A 133 -16.27 -1.23 -10.64
CA ARG A 133 -15.84 -2.00 -9.46
C ARG A 133 -14.33 -2.03 -9.28
N TRP A 134 -13.58 -2.28 -10.36
CA TRP A 134 -12.12 -2.23 -10.32
C TRP A 134 -11.61 -0.82 -9.99
N THR A 135 -12.28 0.22 -10.48
CA THR A 135 -11.99 1.61 -10.12
C THR A 135 -12.20 1.86 -8.63
N ALA A 136 -13.32 1.41 -8.06
CA ALA A 136 -13.59 1.51 -6.63
C ALA A 136 -12.54 0.73 -5.80
N THR A 137 -12.17 -0.46 -6.25
CA THR A 137 -11.15 -1.31 -5.62
C THR A 137 -9.79 -0.62 -5.60
N LEU A 138 -9.35 -0.05 -6.72
CA LEU A 138 -8.10 0.70 -6.80
C LEU A 138 -8.14 1.91 -5.87
N ASN A 139 -9.23 2.67 -5.86
CA ASN A 139 -9.36 3.86 -5.01
C ASN A 139 -9.30 3.50 -3.52
N SER A 140 -9.98 2.43 -3.10
CA SER A 140 -9.89 1.91 -1.73
C SER A 140 -8.48 1.42 -1.39
N ALA A 141 -7.83 0.68 -2.30
CA ALA A 141 -6.45 0.26 -2.11
C ALA A 141 -5.48 1.45 -1.99
N ALA A 142 -5.67 2.49 -2.80
CA ALA A 142 -4.87 3.72 -2.74
C ALA A 142 -5.09 4.47 -1.42
N ALA A 143 -6.33 4.56 -0.94
CA ALA A 143 -6.63 5.17 0.35
C ALA A 143 -6.02 4.38 1.52
N ILE A 144 -6.07 3.05 1.50
CA ILE A 144 -5.39 2.19 2.49
C ILE A 144 -3.88 2.41 2.43
N ALA A 145 -3.28 2.46 1.24
CA ALA A 145 -1.85 2.73 1.08
C ALA A 145 -1.47 4.09 1.67
N ARG A 146 -2.22 5.17 1.37
CA ARG A 146 -2.01 6.52 1.96
C ARG A 146 -2.21 6.56 3.47
N PHE A 147 -3.13 5.76 4.00
CA PHE A 147 -3.30 5.63 5.43
C PHE A 147 -2.06 4.99 6.07
N LEU A 148 -1.52 3.92 5.45
CA LEU A 148 -0.33 3.24 5.94
C LEU A 148 0.95 4.10 5.84
N THR A 149 1.02 5.06 4.92
CA THR A 149 2.16 6.00 4.86
C THR A 149 2.19 6.98 6.03
N GLN A 150 1.18 7.04 6.90
CA GLN A 150 1.24 7.83 8.15
C GLN A 150 2.06 7.15 9.26
N TYR A 151 2.45 5.89 9.05
CA TYR A 151 3.17 5.06 10.00
C TYR A 151 4.62 4.86 9.52
N ASP A 152 5.54 4.84 10.48
CA ASP A 152 6.95 4.47 10.22
C ASP A 152 7.10 2.95 10.17
N ASP A 153 6.42 2.27 11.10
CA ASP A 153 6.30 0.82 11.15
C ASP A 153 4.86 0.48 11.55
N PRO A 154 3.98 0.13 10.60
CA PRO A 154 2.58 -0.16 10.90
C PRO A 154 2.41 -1.40 11.79
N GLY A 155 3.44 -2.24 12.00
CA GLY A 155 3.41 -3.33 12.97
C GLY A 155 2.18 -4.23 12.82
N ASP A 156 1.44 -4.41 13.92
CA ASP A 156 0.22 -5.25 13.94
C ASP A 156 -0.93 -4.71 13.08
N LEU A 157 -0.90 -3.43 12.67
CA LEU A 157 -1.91 -2.87 11.77
C LEU A 157 -1.94 -3.58 10.42
N LEU A 158 -0.79 -4.04 9.91
CA LEU A 158 -0.72 -4.82 8.67
C LEU A 158 -1.43 -6.17 8.78
N ASN A 159 -1.49 -6.75 9.98
CA ASN A 159 -2.21 -8.00 10.22
C ASN A 159 -3.72 -7.79 10.32
N ARG A 160 -4.16 -6.54 10.50
CA ARG A 160 -5.56 -6.12 10.56
C ARG A 160 -6.08 -5.59 9.22
N ILE A 161 -5.32 -5.75 8.14
CA ILE A 161 -5.74 -5.39 6.79
C ILE A 161 -5.52 -6.62 5.92
N MET A 162 -6.62 -7.13 5.36
CA MET A 162 -6.64 -8.33 4.55
C MET A 162 -7.35 -8.07 3.22
N ILE A 163 -7.02 -8.90 2.24
CA ILE A 163 -7.64 -8.88 0.93
C ILE A 163 -8.41 -10.18 0.79
N ARG A 164 -9.71 -10.08 0.54
CA ARG A 164 -10.49 -11.19 0.02
C ARG A 164 -10.32 -11.24 -1.48
N TYR A 165 -10.37 -12.44 -2.03
CA TYR A 165 -10.30 -12.67 -3.47
C TYR A 165 -10.89 -14.03 -3.80
N ARG A 166 -11.36 -14.21 -5.03
CA ARG A 166 -11.72 -15.53 -5.55
C ARG A 166 -10.46 -16.24 -6.03
N ASP A 167 -10.20 -17.44 -5.52
CA ASP A 167 -9.13 -18.29 -6.01
C ASP A 167 -9.50 -18.96 -7.35
N HIS A 168 -8.52 -19.64 -7.92
CA HIS A 168 -8.64 -20.35 -9.20
C HIS A 168 -9.65 -21.50 -9.21
N ARG A 169 -10.12 -21.94 -8.04
CA ARG A 169 -11.14 -22.98 -7.87
C ARG A 169 -12.53 -22.38 -7.69
N GLY A 170 -12.64 -21.05 -7.68
CA GLY A 170 -13.88 -20.33 -7.44
C GLY A 170 -14.20 -20.07 -5.98
N GLY A 171 -13.35 -20.52 -5.05
CA GLY A 171 -13.51 -20.33 -3.61
C GLY A 171 -13.09 -18.94 -3.16
N ILE A 172 -13.63 -18.48 -2.02
CA ILE A 172 -13.17 -17.23 -1.38
C ILE A 172 -11.91 -17.56 -0.57
N SER A 173 -10.82 -16.89 -0.90
CA SER A 173 -9.55 -16.96 -0.20
C SER A 173 -9.20 -15.59 0.39
N VAL A 174 -8.27 -15.59 1.36
CA VAL A 174 -7.78 -14.37 2.02
C VAL A 174 -6.27 -14.28 1.94
N MET A 175 -5.74 -13.07 1.85
CA MET A 175 -4.31 -12.79 1.96
C MET A 175 -4.06 -11.54 2.80
N PHE A 176 -2.87 -11.42 3.39
CA PHE A 176 -2.47 -10.22 4.09
C PHE A 176 -2.21 -9.06 3.13
N TRP A 177 -2.45 -7.84 3.58
CA TRP A 177 -2.10 -6.62 2.85
C TRP A 177 -0.66 -6.63 2.34
N ALA A 178 0.29 -7.02 3.21
CA ALA A 178 1.71 -7.05 2.87
C ALA A 178 2.05 -7.99 1.70
N ASP A 179 1.24 -9.03 1.47
CA ASP A 179 1.44 -9.93 0.34
C ASP A 179 0.74 -9.46 -0.94
N PHE A 180 -0.24 -8.56 -0.82
CA PHE A 180 -1.00 -7.97 -1.93
C PHE A 180 -0.39 -6.67 -2.44
N CYS A 181 -0.04 -5.75 -1.54
CA CYS A 181 0.42 -4.41 -1.83
C CYS A 181 1.84 -4.20 -1.28
N PHE A 182 2.79 -3.95 -2.17
CA PHE A 182 4.21 -3.80 -1.79
C PHE A 182 4.92 -2.75 -2.64
N PRO A 183 5.98 -2.11 -2.12
CA PRO A 183 6.78 -1.18 -2.90
C PRO A 183 7.61 -1.92 -3.96
N ALA A 184 7.75 -1.32 -5.14
CA ALA A 184 8.54 -1.88 -6.23
C ALA A 184 10.02 -2.08 -5.82
N ARG A 185 10.52 -1.22 -4.93
CA ARG A 185 11.83 -1.31 -4.28
C ARG A 185 11.73 -1.99 -2.92
N SER A 186 11.21 -3.20 -2.88
CA SER A 186 11.11 -3.98 -1.64
C SER A 186 12.30 -4.92 -1.49
N PRO A 187 12.97 -4.98 -0.33
CA PRO A 187 13.98 -6.02 -0.06
C PRO A 187 13.39 -7.44 -0.10
N HIS A 188 12.06 -7.55 -0.02
CA HIS A 188 11.31 -8.80 -0.15
C HIS A 188 10.66 -8.98 -1.53
N ALA A 189 11.04 -8.18 -2.54
CA ALA A 189 10.42 -8.21 -3.87
C ALA A 189 10.28 -9.65 -4.40
N LEU A 190 11.35 -10.46 -4.32
CA LEU A 190 11.36 -11.89 -4.70
C LEU A 190 10.19 -12.71 -4.16
N LYS A 191 9.80 -12.50 -2.88
CA LYS A 191 8.64 -13.18 -2.27
C LYS A 191 7.34 -12.81 -3.01
N HIS A 192 7.22 -11.56 -3.42
CA HIS A 192 6.03 -11.02 -4.06
C HIS A 192 5.97 -11.30 -5.57
N LEU A 193 7.12 -11.49 -6.24
CA LEU A 193 7.17 -11.68 -7.70
C LEU A 193 6.36 -12.88 -8.18
N ARG A 194 6.41 -14.01 -7.46
CA ARG A 194 5.65 -15.21 -7.82
C ARG A 194 4.14 -14.95 -7.85
N ARG A 195 3.66 -14.01 -7.05
CA ARG A 195 2.24 -13.61 -7.03
C ARG A 195 1.92 -12.61 -8.13
N LEU A 196 2.89 -11.76 -8.48
CA LEU A 196 2.77 -10.78 -9.55
C LEU A 196 2.76 -11.46 -10.94
N GLN A 197 3.41 -12.61 -11.10
CA GLN A 197 3.42 -13.37 -12.35
C GLN A 197 2.02 -13.85 -12.75
N ARG A 198 1.65 -13.59 -14.02
CA ARG A 198 0.43 -14.13 -14.63
C ARG A 198 0.60 -15.61 -14.96
N ASP A 199 0.08 -16.50 -14.11
CA ASP A 199 -0.06 -17.94 -14.39
C ASP A 199 -1.52 -18.29 -14.70
N GLY A 200 -2.02 -17.81 -15.84
CA GLY A 200 -3.43 -17.95 -16.22
C GLY A 200 -4.39 -17.32 -15.18
N ASP A 201 -5.52 -17.98 -14.90
CA ASP A 201 -6.50 -17.57 -13.88
C ASP A 201 -6.08 -17.96 -12.45
N LYS A 202 -4.83 -18.42 -12.25
CA LYS A 202 -4.40 -19.00 -10.97
C LYS A 202 -3.97 -17.99 -9.93
N THR A 203 -3.49 -16.84 -10.37
CA THR A 203 -2.91 -15.82 -9.49
C THR A 203 -3.86 -14.62 -9.36
N PRO A 204 -4.24 -14.20 -8.14
CA PRO A 204 -4.99 -12.96 -7.96
C PRO A 204 -4.12 -11.75 -8.34
N PRO A 205 -4.72 -10.65 -8.80
CA PRO A 205 -3.95 -9.44 -9.08
C PRO A 205 -3.35 -8.88 -7.80
N VAL A 206 -2.28 -8.11 -7.96
CA VAL A 206 -1.54 -7.48 -6.87
C VAL A 206 -1.40 -5.98 -7.13
N ALA A 207 -1.15 -5.23 -6.07
CA ALA A 207 -0.90 -3.81 -6.13
C ALA A 207 0.60 -3.52 -5.89
N VAL A 208 1.21 -2.67 -6.70
CA VAL A 208 2.64 -2.36 -6.61
C VAL A 208 2.82 -0.85 -6.54
N ILE A 209 3.57 -0.38 -5.54
CA ILE A 209 3.86 1.04 -5.34
C ILE A 209 5.16 1.39 -6.06
N PHE A 210 5.08 2.17 -7.13
CA PHE A 210 6.21 2.69 -7.87
C PHE A 210 6.56 4.12 -7.44
N PRO A 211 7.85 4.48 -7.35
CA PRO A 211 8.23 5.89 -7.36
C PRO A 211 7.83 6.51 -8.70
N ALA A 212 7.08 7.62 -8.66
CA ALA A 212 6.76 8.37 -9.86
C ALA A 212 8.06 8.97 -10.44
N LYS A 213 8.31 8.73 -11.72
CA LYS A 213 9.42 9.28 -12.47
C LYS A 213 8.96 9.57 -13.89
N GLU A 214 9.68 10.44 -14.59
CA GLU A 214 9.40 10.65 -16.00
C GLU A 214 9.47 9.32 -16.76
N PRO A 215 8.40 8.94 -17.48
CA PRO A 215 8.40 7.69 -18.21
C PRO A 215 9.33 7.80 -19.42
N THR A 216 10.04 6.71 -19.71
CA THR A 216 10.82 6.57 -20.94
C THR A 216 9.87 6.27 -22.10
N LEU A 217 10.10 6.93 -23.24
CA LEU A 217 9.31 6.77 -24.45
C LEU A 217 10.09 5.96 -25.49
N THR A 218 9.42 4.99 -26.10
CA THR A 218 9.86 4.32 -27.33
C THR A 218 8.84 4.59 -28.45
N ASN A 219 9.05 4.06 -29.65
CA ASN A 219 8.10 4.23 -30.76
C ASN A 219 6.74 3.58 -30.50
N THR A 220 6.62 2.64 -29.56
CA THR A 220 5.40 1.83 -29.36
C THR A 220 4.90 1.80 -27.92
N VAL A 221 5.74 2.12 -26.94
CA VAL A 221 5.38 2.06 -25.52
C VAL A 221 5.95 3.22 -24.72
N ARG A 222 5.20 3.64 -23.70
CA ARG A 222 5.62 4.52 -22.61
C ARG A 222 5.82 3.68 -21.36
N THR A 223 6.99 3.76 -20.72
CA THR A 223 7.34 2.85 -19.62
C THR A 223 7.98 3.58 -18.45
N MET A 224 7.56 3.27 -17.23
CA MET A 224 8.37 3.52 -16.03
C MET A 224 8.97 2.21 -15.55
N ARG A 225 10.29 2.22 -15.32
CA ARG A 225 11.05 1.03 -14.94
C ARG A 225 11.85 1.30 -13.68
N VAL A 226 11.86 0.33 -12.77
CA VAL A 226 12.49 0.43 -11.47
C VAL A 226 13.32 -0.81 -11.18
N ASP A 227 14.59 -0.59 -10.86
CA ASP A 227 15.43 -1.62 -10.25
C ASP A 227 14.90 -1.92 -8.84
N THR A 228 14.66 -3.20 -8.55
CA THR A 228 14.09 -3.69 -7.29
C THR A 228 15.08 -3.69 -6.12
N PHE A 229 16.37 -3.44 -6.37
CA PHE A 229 17.45 -3.45 -5.37
C PHE A 229 17.62 -4.79 -4.62
N THR A 230 17.16 -5.92 -5.17
CA THR A 230 17.26 -7.22 -4.50
C THR A 230 18.38 -8.10 -5.01
N ARG A 231 18.62 -9.16 -4.23
CA ARG A 231 19.34 -10.35 -4.70
C ARG A 231 18.71 -10.87 -6.01
N PRO A 232 19.54 -11.44 -6.89
CA PRO A 232 19.09 -12.01 -8.15
C PRO A 232 18.10 -13.17 -7.92
N LEU A 233 17.36 -13.55 -8.95
CA LEU A 233 16.45 -14.71 -8.87
C LEU A 233 17.27 -15.97 -8.56
N PRO A 234 16.79 -16.90 -7.69
CA PRO A 234 17.52 -18.14 -7.40
C PRO A 234 17.83 -18.96 -8.66
N GLU A 235 16.91 -18.97 -9.63
CA GLU A 235 17.05 -19.67 -10.90
C GLU A 235 17.97 -18.93 -11.89
N LYS A 236 18.21 -17.63 -11.68
CA LYS A 236 19.04 -16.76 -12.54
C LYS A 236 19.88 -15.83 -11.68
N PRO A 237 20.91 -16.34 -10.98
CA PRO A 237 21.70 -15.57 -10.01
C PRO A 237 22.50 -14.43 -10.64
N ASP A 238 22.71 -14.44 -11.96
CA ASP A 238 23.44 -13.36 -12.62
C ASP A 238 22.52 -12.23 -13.12
N HIS A 239 21.19 -12.41 -13.03
CA HIS A 239 20.23 -11.47 -13.58
C HIS A 239 19.84 -10.37 -12.58
N LYS A 240 19.83 -9.12 -13.07
CA LYS A 240 19.19 -8.00 -12.36
C LYS A 240 17.68 -8.05 -12.56
N LEU A 241 16.93 -7.82 -11.48
CA LEU A 241 15.48 -7.84 -11.49
C LEU A 241 14.89 -6.43 -11.55
N PHE A 242 14.02 -6.21 -12.53
CA PHE A 242 13.27 -4.97 -12.70
C PHE A 242 11.76 -5.20 -12.61
N LEU A 243 11.07 -4.20 -12.06
CA LEU A 243 9.63 -4.06 -12.21
C LEU A 243 9.35 -2.86 -13.10
N SER A 244 8.37 -2.99 -13.99
CA SER A 244 7.94 -1.90 -14.85
C SER A 244 6.43 -1.81 -14.96
N ILE A 245 5.99 -0.61 -15.31
CA ILE A 245 4.64 -0.31 -15.78
C ILE A 245 4.76 0.25 -17.18
N SER A 246 4.05 -0.35 -18.12
CA SER A 246 4.10 0.04 -19.53
C SER A 246 2.71 0.32 -20.06
N GLU A 247 2.58 1.44 -20.75
CA GLU A 247 1.38 1.85 -21.47
C GLU A 247 1.69 1.79 -22.97
N PRO A 248 0.95 0.98 -23.75
CA PRO A 248 1.02 1.03 -25.21
C PRO A 248 0.68 2.42 -25.73
N LEU A 249 1.49 2.93 -26.65
CA LEU A 249 1.24 4.24 -27.27
C LEU A 249 0.05 4.15 -28.21
N ASN A 250 -1.02 4.81 -27.81
CA ASN A 250 -2.21 5.07 -28.59
C ASN A 250 -2.56 6.56 -28.39
N PRO A 251 -3.00 7.31 -29.43
CA PRO A 251 -3.37 8.72 -29.30
C PRO A 251 -4.29 9.04 -28.12
N ASP A 252 -5.17 8.11 -27.77
CA ASP A 252 -6.15 8.28 -26.69
C ASP A 252 -5.62 7.86 -25.30
N ARG A 253 -4.37 7.36 -25.20
CA ARG A 253 -3.77 6.83 -23.96
C ARG A 253 -2.65 7.73 -23.42
N ASN A 254 -2.93 8.36 -22.29
CA ASN A 254 -2.03 9.27 -21.59
C ASN A 254 -2.01 9.03 -20.07
N HIS A 255 -2.26 7.81 -19.62
CA HIS A 255 -2.36 7.48 -18.20
C HIS A 255 -1.04 7.70 -17.47
N LEU A 256 0.10 7.44 -18.11
CA LEU A 256 1.41 7.63 -17.48
C LEU A 256 1.97 9.07 -17.60
N THR A 257 1.39 9.95 -18.41
CA THR A 257 1.95 11.31 -18.63
C THR A 257 1.65 12.29 -17.50
N HIS A 258 0.61 12.03 -16.70
CA HIS A 258 0.16 12.93 -15.64
C HIS A 258 0.78 12.61 -14.27
N LEU A 259 1.76 11.70 -14.23
CA LEU A 259 2.38 11.18 -13.01
C LEU A 259 3.72 11.91 -12.78
N THR A 260 3.66 13.21 -12.47
CA THR A 260 4.85 14.08 -12.45
C THR A 260 5.57 14.15 -11.10
N ALA A 261 4.95 13.71 -10.00
CA ALA A 261 5.59 13.68 -8.68
C ALA A 261 4.98 12.63 -7.74
N GLY A 262 5.78 12.15 -6.78
CA GLY A 262 5.33 11.28 -5.68
C GLY A 262 5.46 9.79 -5.95
N THR A 263 4.43 9.03 -5.60
CA THR A 263 4.37 7.57 -5.78
C THR A 263 3.07 7.19 -6.49
N VAL A 264 3.08 6.08 -7.20
CA VAL A 264 1.92 5.58 -7.94
C VAL A 264 1.65 4.14 -7.56
N LEU A 265 0.39 3.81 -7.34
CA LEU A 265 -0.08 2.45 -7.13
C LEU A 265 -0.55 1.88 -8.46
N ALA A 266 0.06 0.78 -8.89
CA ALA A 266 -0.35 0.03 -10.07
C ALA A 266 -1.02 -1.28 -9.66
N LEU A 267 -2.20 -1.56 -10.20
CA LEU A 267 -2.98 -2.78 -9.91
C LEU A 267 -3.06 -3.66 -11.14
N GLY A 268 -2.70 -4.94 -10.98
CA GLY A 268 -2.87 -5.94 -12.03
C GLY A 268 -1.95 -7.13 -11.89
N HIS A 269 -1.75 -7.81 -13.03
CA HIS A 269 -0.78 -8.88 -13.18
C HIS A 269 0.42 -8.39 -13.99
N ALA A 270 1.58 -9.02 -13.81
CA ALA A 270 2.73 -8.77 -14.66
C ALA A 270 3.02 -9.94 -15.60
N THR A 271 3.50 -9.57 -16.77
CA THR A 271 4.17 -10.48 -17.71
C THR A 271 5.66 -10.53 -17.40
N TYR A 272 6.19 -11.74 -17.32
CA TYR A 272 7.60 -12.03 -17.09
C TYR A 272 8.33 -12.13 -18.42
N PHE A 273 9.48 -11.47 -18.54
CA PHE A 273 10.35 -11.61 -19.69
C PHE A 273 11.83 -11.47 -19.32
N ASP A 274 12.65 -12.22 -20.05
CA ASP A 274 14.11 -12.15 -19.94
C ASP A 274 14.66 -11.46 -21.19
N TRP A 275 15.58 -10.52 -20.97
CA TRP A 275 16.23 -9.82 -22.06
C TRP A 275 17.34 -10.71 -22.63
N SER A 276 17.20 -11.17 -23.87
CA SER A 276 18.18 -12.09 -24.48
C SER A 276 19.60 -11.51 -24.59
N ALA A 277 19.73 -10.19 -24.66
CA ALA A 277 21.01 -9.50 -24.84
C ALA A 277 21.62 -8.95 -23.54
N LYS A 278 20.95 -9.07 -22.39
CA LYS A 278 21.40 -8.52 -21.10
C LYS A 278 20.99 -9.45 -19.96
N PRO A 279 21.79 -9.63 -18.90
CA PRO A 279 21.40 -10.42 -17.73
C PRO A 279 20.37 -9.64 -16.89
N VAL A 280 19.17 -9.52 -17.44
CA VAL A 280 18.05 -8.74 -16.92
C VAL A 280 16.80 -9.58 -17.03
N THR A 281 16.10 -9.66 -15.91
CA THR A 281 14.76 -10.21 -15.82
C THR A 281 13.81 -9.08 -15.43
N GLU A 282 12.67 -8.99 -16.12
CA GLU A 282 11.72 -7.91 -15.93
C GLU A 282 10.30 -8.46 -15.80
N LEU A 283 9.56 -7.91 -14.84
CA LEU A 283 8.12 -8.10 -14.71
C LEU A 283 7.45 -6.78 -15.06
N CYS A 284 6.67 -6.78 -16.14
CA CYS A 284 5.95 -5.61 -16.61
C CYS A 284 4.45 -5.75 -16.34
N ILE A 285 3.87 -4.77 -15.66
CA ILE A 285 2.42 -4.59 -15.59
C ILE A 285 2.01 -3.72 -16.78
N THR A 286 1.23 -4.26 -17.70
CA THR A 286 0.68 -3.50 -18.83
C THR A 286 -0.56 -2.72 -18.37
N ILE A 287 -0.55 -1.42 -18.67
CA ILE A 287 -1.63 -0.48 -18.36
C ILE A 287 -2.48 -0.30 -19.62
N ASP A 288 -3.64 -0.92 -19.61
CA ASP A 288 -4.65 -0.82 -20.66
C ASP A 288 -5.80 0.12 -20.29
N HIS A 289 -5.99 0.35 -18.99
CA HIS A 289 -7.08 1.14 -18.47
C HIS A 289 -6.64 2.07 -17.33
N ARG A 290 -7.31 3.22 -17.23
CA ARG A 290 -7.08 4.21 -16.16
C ARG A 290 -7.25 3.64 -14.75
N TRP A 291 -8.16 2.68 -14.56
CA TRP A 291 -8.42 2.06 -13.26
C TRP A 291 -7.26 1.20 -12.73
N GLN A 292 -6.20 1.01 -13.51
CA GLN A 292 -5.01 0.28 -13.07
C GLN A 292 -3.98 1.17 -12.38
N LEU A 293 -4.16 2.50 -12.38
CA LEU A 293 -3.21 3.46 -11.80
C LEU A 293 -3.87 4.48 -10.89
N ALA A 294 -3.32 4.66 -9.69
CA ALA A 294 -3.66 5.75 -8.78
C ALA A 294 -2.38 6.47 -8.31
N ALA A 295 -2.44 7.79 -8.21
CA ALA A 295 -1.43 8.54 -7.48
C ALA A 295 -1.60 8.34 -5.96
N LEU A 296 -0.50 8.24 -5.21
CA LEU A 296 -0.48 8.13 -3.75
C LEU A 296 -0.05 9.43 -3.10
#